data_AF-A0A261F0N3-F1
#
_entry.id   AF-A0A261F0N3-F1
#
_cell.length_a   1.000
_cell.length_b   1.000
_cell.length_c   1.000
_cell.angle_alpha   90.00
_cell.angle_beta   90.00
_cell.angle_gamma   90.00
#
_symmetry.space_group_name_H-M   'P 1'
#
loop_
_entity.id
_entity.type
_entity.pdbx_description
1 polymer ?
#
loop_
_entity_poly.entity_id
_entity_poly.type
_entity_poly.pdbx_seq_one_letter_code
_entity_poly.pdbx_strand_id
1 'polypeptide(L)'
;MTYEDGDMRLMMDDDPKAPLRLSSGRLSIVRYVFLVHIEDGIPSAFQRAALEYADAILIGWPEEDAEDVVTPEASQYDFIAQQFDWAESHVREFMESERADKADDMADSLVQVADCIAAVRKSYQPEFLLPTFAEIRRVVEDEWNEDMGRIEAENREAHPGIPSDDAPAAQAEASDGASADGASTQAPAPQSSDAQSSDAQSPDDSGASRA
;
A
#
# COMPACT_ATOMS: atom_id res chain seq x y z
N MET A 1 -0.06 22.27 0.18
CA MET A 1 -1.23 22.63 1.01
C MET A 1 -1.43 21.47 1.96
N THR A 2 -1.25 21.69 3.26
CA THR A 2 -1.48 20.66 4.29
C THR A 2 -2.85 20.93 4.86
N TYR A 3 -3.77 19.99 4.70
CA TYR A 3 -5.07 20.02 5.36
C TYR A 3 -4.93 19.40 6.74
N GLU A 4 -5.50 20.05 7.76
CA GLU A 4 -5.62 19.46 9.10
C GLU A 4 -6.92 18.66 9.17
N ASP A 5 -6.95 17.61 10.00
CA ASP A 5 -8.12 16.76 10.18
C ASP A 5 -9.38 17.60 10.46
N GLY A 6 -10.46 17.33 9.71
CA GLY A 6 -11.73 18.03 9.85
C GLY A 6 -11.84 19.38 9.13
N ASP A 7 -10.78 19.91 8.53
CA ASP A 7 -10.84 21.15 7.72
C ASP A 7 -11.78 20.98 6.51
N MET A 8 -11.80 19.78 5.91
CA MET A 8 -12.71 19.48 4.81
C MET A 8 -14.19 19.60 5.21
N ARG A 9 -14.54 19.18 6.42
CA ARG A 9 -15.92 19.23 6.89
C ARG A 9 -16.44 20.66 6.99
N LEU A 10 -15.61 21.58 7.47
CA LEU A 10 -15.93 23.01 7.56
C LEU A 10 -16.01 23.63 6.15
N MET A 11 -15.07 23.27 5.27
CA MET A 11 -15.06 23.77 3.89
C MET A 11 -16.35 23.42 3.13
N MET A 12 -16.91 22.22 3.37
CA MET A 12 -18.13 21.76 2.70
C MET A 12 -19.40 22.53 3.11
N ASP A 13 -19.40 23.26 4.23
CA ASP A 13 -20.53 24.12 4.61
C ASP A 13 -20.64 25.32 3.65
N ASP A 14 -19.51 25.83 3.14
CA ASP A 14 -19.45 26.96 2.21
C ASP A 14 -19.36 26.52 0.74
N ASP A 15 -18.60 25.44 0.46
CA ASP A 15 -18.39 24.88 -0.89
C ASP A 15 -18.54 23.34 -0.87
N PRO A 16 -19.76 22.83 -1.07
CA PRO A 16 -20.04 21.39 -1.08
C PRO A 16 -19.31 20.61 -2.18
N LYS A 17 -18.78 21.26 -3.22
CA LYS A 17 -18.08 20.61 -4.34
C LYS A 17 -16.55 20.70 -4.22
N ALA A 18 -16.04 21.41 -3.23
CA ALA A 18 -14.59 21.49 -2.97
C ALA A 18 -13.89 20.12 -2.91
N PRO A 19 -14.41 19.08 -2.21
CA PRO A 19 -13.76 17.78 -2.19
C PRO A 19 -13.55 17.18 -3.58
N LEU A 20 -14.53 17.30 -4.48
CA LEU A 20 -14.43 16.78 -5.86
C LEU A 20 -13.24 17.39 -6.61
N ARG A 21 -13.01 18.71 -6.48
CA ARG A 21 -11.88 19.38 -7.13
C ARG A 21 -10.54 19.08 -6.45
N LEU A 22 -10.53 19.02 -5.13
CA LEU A 22 -9.29 18.79 -4.36
C LEU A 22 -8.79 17.35 -4.52
N SER A 23 -9.70 16.38 -4.55
CA SER A 23 -9.37 14.96 -4.67
C SER A 23 -8.64 14.63 -5.99
N SER A 24 -9.08 15.17 -7.13
CA SER A 24 -8.39 14.93 -8.41
C SER A 24 -6.98 15.48 -8.40
N GLY A 25 -6.80 16.71 -7.92
CA GLY A 25 -5.49 17.34 -7.80
C GLY A 25 -4.57 16.55 -6.87
N ARG A 26 -5.09 16.08 -5.73
CA ARG A 26 -4.32 15.31 -4.75
C ARG A 26 -3.83 13.98 -5.31
N LEU A 27 -4.75 13.17 -5.87
CA LEU A 27 -4.39 11.89 -6.48
C LEU A 27 -3.46 12.06 -7.68
N SER A 28 -3.68 13.08 -8.52
CA SER A 28 -2.80 13.37 -9.67
C SER A 28 -1.36 13.64 -9.25
N ILE A 29 -1.14 14.37 -8.15
CA ILE A 29 0.21 14.66 -7.65
C ILE A 29 0.88 13.40 -7.12
N VAL A 30 0.20 12.64 -6.25
CA VAL A 30 0.76 11.43 -5.64
C VAL A 30 1.10 10.39 -6.72
N ARG A 31 0.18 10.22 -7.68
CA ARG A 31 0.40 9.37 -8.86
C ARG A 31 1.63 9.82 -9.65
N TYR A 32 1.77 11.11 -9.94
CA TYR A 32 2.91 11.62 -10.70
C TYR A 32 4.24 11.36 -9.98
N VAL A 33 4.29 11.61 -8.67
CA VAL A 33 5.49 11.33 -7.87
C VAL A 33 5.84 9.85 -7.92
N PHE A 34 4.84 8.96 -7.79
CA PHE A 34 5.05 7.52 -7.87
C PHE A 34 5.57 7.07 -9.25
N LEU A 35 4.98 7.60 -10.33
CA LEU A 35 5.40 7.31 -11.70
C LEU A 35 6.89 7.64 -11.91
N VAL A 36 7.33 8.82 -11.47
CA VAL A 36 8.73 9.23 -11.59
C VAL A 36 9.64 8.36 -10.71
N HIS A 37 9.16 7.96 -9.53
CA HIS A 37 9.94 7.13 -8.61
C HIS A 37 10.27 5.74 -9.21
N ILE A 38 9.35 5.14 -9.96
CA ILE A 38 9.53 3.82 -10.57
C ILE A 38 10.11 3.88 -12.00
N GLU A 39 10.44 5.06 -12.53
CA GLU A 39 10.85 5.26 -13.94
C GLU A 39 12.20 4.61 -14.28
N ASP A 40 13.14 4.58 -13.32
CA ASP A 40 14.51 4.10 -13.54
C ASP A 40 14.65 2.57 -13.52
N GLY A 41 13.55 1.82 -13.29
CA GLY A 41 13.54 0.36 -13.21
C GLY A 41 12.39 -0.29 -13.97
N ILE A 42 12.36 -1.62 -14.03
CA ILE A 42 11.19 -2.37 -14.49
C ILE A 42 10.25 -2.48 -13.28
N PRO A 43 9.08 -1.84 -13.29
CA PRO A 43 8.15 -1.92 -12.18
C PRO A 43 7.60 -3.33 -12.04
N SER A 44 7.33 -3.74 -10.81
CA SER A 44 6.62 -4.99 -10.53
C SER A 44 5.18 -4.91 -11.06
N ALA A 45 4.56 -6.08 -11.29
CA ALA A 45 3.15 -6.12 -11.70
C ALA A 45 2.23 -5.36 -10.71
N PHE A 46 2.55 -5.41 -9.41
CA PHE A 46 1.81 -4.69 -8.37
C PHE A 46 1.98 -3.17 -8.47
N GLN A 47 3.21 -2.68 -8.65
CA GLN A 47 3.50 -1.26 -8.84
C GLN A 47 2.80 -0.72 -10.09
N ARG A 48 2.83 -1.48 -11.19
CA ARG A 48 2.09 -1.15 -12.42
C ARG A 48 0.58 -1.12 -12.16
N ALA A 49 0.04 -2.10 -11.45
CA ALA A 49 -1.39 -2.14 -11.12
C ALA A 49 -1.84 -0.95 -10.26
N ALA A 50 -1.03 -0.53 -9.29
CA ALA A 50 -1.32 0.63 -8.44
C ALA A 50 -1.40 1.92 -9.28
N LEU A 51 -0.47 2.09 -10.23
CA LEU A 51 -0.47 3.24 -11.14
C LEU A 51 -1.69 3.24 -12.08
N GLU A 52 -1.97 2.09 -12.71
CA GLU A 52 -3.13 1.92 -13.61
C GLU A 52 -4.46 2.11 -12.86
N TYR A 53 -4.51 1.71 -11.59
CA TYR A 53 -5.70 1.94 -10.76
C TYR A 53 -5.91 3.43 -10.48
N ALA A 54 -4.85 4.16 -10.09
CA ALA A 54 -4.93 5.60 -9.92
C ALA A 54 -5.35 6.32 -11.22
N ASP A 55 -4.85 5.86 -12.38
CA ASP A 55 -5.30 6.33 -13.69
C ASP A 55 -6.77 6.06 -13.94
N ALA A 56 -7.25 4.85 -13.66
CA ALA A 56 -8.65 4.48 -13.83
C ALA A 56 -9.59 5.29 -12.92
N ILE A 57 -9.13 5.73 -11.74
CA ILE A 57 -9.91 6.62 -10.89
C ILE A 57 -9.92 8.06 -11.44
N LEU A 58 -8.83 8.52 -12.06
CA LEU A 58 -8.72 9.87 -12.63
C LEU A 58 -9.32 10.01 -14.03
N ILE A 59 -9.46 8.92 -14.78
CA ILE A 59 -9.95 8.98 -16.15
C ILE A 59 -11.39 9.51 -16.18
N GLY A 60 -11.60 10.51 -17.06
CA GLY A 60 -12.89 11.18 -17.19
C GLY A 60 -13.36 11.83 -15.89
N TRP A 61 -12.45 12.30 -15.02
CA TRP A 61 -12.84 13.08 -13.84
C TRP A 61 -13.75 14.24 -14.25
N PRO A 62 -14.89 14.43 -13.59
CA PRO A 62 -15.89 15.39 -14.06
C PRO A 62 -15.51 16.83 -13.70
N GLU A 63 -16.02 17.76 -14.49
CA GLU A 63 -16.11 19.16 -14.09
C GLU A 63 -17.23 19.33 -13.04
N GLU A 64 -17.12 20.34 -12.18
CA GLU A 64 -18.08 20.54 -11.09
C GLU A 64 -19.52 20.78 -11.57
N ASP A 65 -19.71 21.31 -12.78
CA ASP A 65 -21.01 21.62 -13.38
C ASP A 65 -21.51 20.57 -14.38
N ALA A 66 -20.83 19.43 -14.48
CA ALA A 66 -21.26 18.33 -15.34
C ALA A 66 -22.65 17.79 -14.93
N GLU A 67 -23.44 17.35 -15.92
CA GLU A 67 -24.84 16.93 -15.74
C GLU A 67 -25.00 15.72 -14.79
N ASP A 68 -24.00 14.84 -14.78
CA ASP A 68 -23.97 13.63 -13.97
C ASP A 68 -23.32 13.84 -12.58
N VAL A 69 -22.92 15.08 -12.24
CA VAL A 69 -22.40 15.46 -10.93
C VAL A 69 -23.53 15.97 -10.02
N VAL A 70 -23.74 15.25 -8.93
CA VAL A 70 -24.68 15.65 -7.88
C VAL A 70 -23.98 16.43 -6.77
N THR A 71 -24.73 17.30 -6.09
CA THR A 71 -24.30 17.85 -4.81
C THR A 71 -24.69 16.86 -3.70
N PRO A 72 -23.74 16.34 -2.91
CA PRO A 72 -24.04 15.42 -1.81
C PRO A 72 -24.98 16.04 -0.77
N GLU A 73 -25.76 15.20 -0.10
CA GLU A 73 -26.58 15.65 1.03
C GLU A 73 -25.70 15.92 2.26
N ALA A 74 -26.12 16.82 3.15
CA ALA A 74 -25.37 17.16 4.36
C ALA A 74 -25.08 15.95 5.27
N SER A 75 -25.92 14.91 5.23
CA SER A 75 -25.70 13.64 5.94
C SER A 75 -24.51 12.84 5.41
N GLN A 76 -24.01 13.14 4.20
CA GLN A 76 -22.85 12.49 3.60
C GLN A 76 -21.54 13.25 3.88
N TYR A 77 -21.61 14.47 4.43
CA TYR A 77 -20.42 15.32 4.60
C TYR A 77 -19.38 14.72 5.53
N ASP A 78 -19.82 14.11 6.64
CA ASP A 78 -18.89 13.47 7.58
C ASP A 78 -18.18 12.26 6.95
N PHE A 79 -18.87 11.52 6.07
CA PHE A 79 -18.26 10.43 5.31
C PHE A 79 -17.21 10.95 4.32
N ILE A 80 -17.56 11.97 3.52
CA ILE A 80 -16.65 12.55 2.53
C ILE A 80 -15.42 13.16 3.21
N ALA A 81 -15.61 13.91 4.30
CA ALA A 81 -14.52 14.47 5.07
C ALA A 81 -13.60 13.39 5.63
N GLN A 82 -14.17 12.30 6.17
CA GLN A 82 -13.39 11.16 6.66
C GLN A 82 -12.59 10.47 5.55
N GLN A 83 -13.13 10.31 4.34
CA GLN A 83 -12.36 9.79 3.21
C GLN A 83 -11.16 10.68 2.90
N PHE A 84 -11.32 11.99 3.00
CA PHE A 84 -10.22 12.92 2.75
C PHE A 84 -9.16 12.87 3.85
N ASP A 85 -9.56 12.81 5.13
CA ASP A 85 -8.63 12.66 6.26
C ASP A 85 -7.82 11.35 6.16
N TRP A 86 -8.45 10.26 5.72
CA TRP A 86 -7.77 9.00 5.42
C TRP A 86 -6.83 9.13 4.22
N ALA A 87 -7.26 9.74 3.11
CA ALA A 87 -6.40 10.00 1.97
C ALA A 87 -5.15 10.79 2.38
N GLU A 88 -5.31 11.86 3.16
CA GLU A 88 -4.20 12.68 3.66
C GLU A 88 -3.26 11.89 4.58
N SER A 89 -3.80 10.96 5.37
CA SER A 89 -3.00 10.05 6.19
C SER A 89 -2.15 9.12 5.34
N HIS A 90 -2.72 8.52 4.30
CA HIS A 90 -1.99 7.68 3.36
C HIS A 90 -0.99 8.47 2.51
N VAL A 91 -1.25 9.76 2.23
CA VAL A 91 -0.23 10.62 1.60
C VAL A 91 0.97 10.85 2.53
N ARG A 92 0.77 10.93 3.85
CA ARG A 92 1.89 11.00 4.81
C ARG A 92 2.73 9.72 4.77
N GLU A 93 2.09 8.55 4.78
CA GLU A 93 2.75 7.24 4.65
C GLU A 93 3.49 7.11 3.30
N PHE A 94 2.88 7.58 2.22
CA PHE A 94 3.49 7.64 0.90
C PHE A 94 4.78 8.46 0.90
N MET A 95 4.76 9.67 1.47
CA MET A 95 5.94 10.54 1.56
C MET A 95 7.04 9.96 2.45
N GLU A 96 6.68 9.24 3.51
CA GLU A 96 7.65 8.53 4.35
C GLU A 96 8.33 7.39 3.58
N SER A 97 7.54 6.64 2.80
CA SER A 97 8.01 5.55 1.95
C SER A 97 8.89 6.05 0.79
N GLU A 98 8.53 7.19 0.19
CA GLU A 98 9.34 7.91 -0.81
C GLU A 98 10.73 8.24 -0.26
N ARG A 99 10.80 8.83 0.93
CA ARG A 99 12.08 9.17 1.58
C ARG A 99 12.90 7.96 1.97
N ALA A 100 12.24 6.83 2.20
CA ALA A 100 12.87 5.56 2.55
C ALA A 100 13.22 4.69 1.33
N ASP A 101 12.94 5.17 0.10
CA ASP A 101 13.17 4.46 -1.15
C ASP A 101 12.45 3.09 -1.20
N LYS A 102 11.19 3.07 -0.76
CA LYS A 102 10.37 1.86 -0.66
C LYS A 102 9.21 1.88 -1.65
N ALA A 103 9.50 1.54 -2.90
CA ALA A 103 8.52 1.58 -3.99
C ALA A 103 7.27 0.72 -3.74
N ASP A 104 7.39 -0.45 -3.10
CA ASP A 104 6.23 -1.30 -2.81
C ASP A 104 5.31 -0.67 -1.73
N ASP A 105 5.89 -0.12 -0.65
CA ASP A 105 5.13 0.60 0.39
C ASP A 105 4.47 1.87 -0.20
N MET A 106 5.13 2.54 -1.16
CA MET A 106 4.53 3.65 -1.91
C MET A 106 3.35 3.20 -2.78
N ALA A 107 3.46 2.04 -3.44
CA ALA A 107 2.38 1.48 -4.25
C ALA A 107 1.16 1.15 -3.39
N ASP A 108 1.36 0.51 -2.22
CA ASP A 108 0.30 0.25 -1.25
C ASP A 108 -0.41 1.54 -0.83
N SER A 109 0.38 2.58 -0.48
CA SER A 109 -0.15 3.88 -0.08
C SER A 109 -0.93 4.56 -1.22
N LEU A 110 -0.44 4.48 -2.47
CA LEU A 110 -1.14 5.01 -3.64
C LEU A 110 -2.50 4.32 -3.85
N VAL A 111 -2.58 3.00 -3.68
CA VAL A 111 -3.85 2.26 -3.76
C VAL A 111 -4.83 2.76 -2.69
N GLN A 112 -4.39 2.95 -1.44
CA GLN A 112 -5.25 3.45 -0.36
C GLN A 112 -5.74 4.89 -0.62
N VAL A 113 -4.87 5.77 -1.14
CA VAL A 113 -5.27 7.12 -1.57
C VAL A 113 -6.30 7.05 -2.69
N ALA A 114 -6.07 6.21 -3.70
CA ALA A 114 -6.99 6.02 -4.81
C ALA A 114 -8.35 5.48 -4.35
N ASP A 115 -8.40 4.55 -3.40
CA ASP A 115 -9.64 4.02 -2.81
C ASP A 115 -10.44 5.12 -2.09
N CYS A 116 -9.78 5.94 -1.27
CA CYS A 116 -10.43 7.08 -0.61
C CYS A 116 -10.99 8.08 -1.64
N ILE A 117 -10.21 8.39 -2.68
CA ILE A 117 -10.63 9.32 -3.73
C ILE A 117 -11.74 8.73 -4.60
N ALA A 118 -11.74 7.42 -4.85
CA ALA A 118 -12.82 6.72 -5.54
C ALA A 118 -14.13 6.81 -4.73
N ALA A 119 -14.07 6.66 -3.40
CA ALA A 119 -15.21 6.81 -2.51
C ALA A 119 -15.76 8.25 -2.49
N VAL A 120 -14.87 9.26 -2.51
CA VAL A 120 -15.26 10.66 -2.69
C VAL A 120 -15.96 10.83 -4.03
N ARG A 121 -15.34 10.41 -5.15
CA ARG A 121 -15.92 10.51 -6.49
C ARG A 121 -17.29 9.86 -6.58
N LYS A 122 -17.48 8.68 -5.97
CA LYS A 122 -18.76 7.96 -5.95
C LYS A 122 -19.88 8.74 -5.27
N SER A 123 -19.55 9.61 -4.32
CA SER A 123 -20.52 10.48 -3.64
C SER A 123 -21.02 11.61 -4.54
N TYR A 124 -20.24 12.02 -5.55
CA TYR A 124 -20.59 13.06 -6.52
C TYR A 124 -21.08 12.50 -7.86
N GLN A 125 -20.65 11.30 -8.26
CA GLN A 125 -21.08 10.61 -9.48
C GLN A 125 -21.53 9.18 -9.14
N PRO A 126 -22.73 9.00 -8.54
CA PRO A 126 -23.19 7.68 -8.07
C PRO A 126 -23.40 6.67 -9.21
N GLU A 127 -23.70 7.14 -10.43
CA GLU A 127 -23.92 6.26 -11.59
C GLU A 127 -22.62 5.93 -12.34
N PHE A 128 -21.53 6.63 -12.08
CA PHE A 128 -20.24 6.34 -12.71
C PHE A 128 -19.67 5.03 -12.15
N LEU A 129 -19.28 4.13 -13.05
CA LEU A 129 -18.69 2.85 -12.70
C LEU A 129 -17.18 3.04 -12.53
N LEU A 130 -16.72 2.84 -11.30
CA LEU A 130 -15.30 2.81 -10.99
C LEU A 130 -14.89 1.35 -10.84
N PRO A 131 -13.77 0.93 -11.46
CA PRO A 131 -13.23 -0.39 -11.19
C PRO A 131 -12.70 -0.44 -9.75
N THR A 132 -12.55 -1.64 -9.23
CA THR A 132 -11.82 -1.91 -8.00
C THR A 132 -10.35 -2.17 -8.30
N PHE A 133 -9.49 -1.98 -7.31
CA PHE A 133 -8.08 -2.35 -7.45
C PHE A 133 -7.90 -3.83 -7.82
N ALA A 134 -8.70 -4.73 -7.25
CA ALA A 134 -8.62 -6.15 -7.55
C ALA A 134 -8.92 -6.47 -9.02
N GLU A 135 -9.87 -5.76 -9.64
CA GLU A 135 -10.19 -5.92 -11.06
C GLU A 135 -9.04 -5.45 -11.95
N ILE A 136 -8.45 -4.28 -11.66
CA ILE A 136 -7.29 -3.74 -12.39
C ILE A 136 -6.07 -4.65 -12.21
N ARG A 137 -5.75 -5.00 -10.96
CA ARG A 137 -4.60 -5.84 -10.62
C ARG A 137 -4.62 -7.16 -11.36
N ARG A 138 -5.77 -7.83 -11.44
CA ARG A 138 -5.90 -9.09 -12.18
C ARG A 138 -5.51 -8.92 -13.65
N VAL A 139 -6.03 -7.88 -14.32
CA VAL A 139 -5.75 -7.63 -15.74
C VAL A 139 -4.27 -7.28 -15.94
N VAL A 140 -3.71 -6.43 -15.08
CA VAL A 140 -2.31 -6.02 -15.17
C VAL A 140 -1.35 -7.17 -14.88
N GLU A 141 -1.65 -8.03 -13.90
CA GLU A 141 -0.85 -9.23 -13.61
C GLU A 141 -0.89 -10.22 -14.78
N ASP A 142 -2.06 -10.44 -15.39
CA ASP A 142 -2.20 -11.29 -16.57
C ASP A 142 -1.32 -10.75 -17.73
N GLU A 143 -1.42 -9.46 -18.05
CA GLU A 143 -0.62 -8.81 -19.10
C GLU A 143 0.88 -8.83 -18.81
N TRP A 144 1.27 -8.53 -17.57
CA TRP A 144 2.67 -8.52 -17.16
C TRP A 144 3.30 -9.92 -17.24
N ASN A 145 2.58 -10.96 -16.82
CA ASN A 145 3.04 -12.35 -16.93
C ASN A 145 3.25 -12.76 -18.39
N GLU A 146 2.35 -12.36 -19.29
CA GLU A 146 2.50 -12.59 -20.72
C GLU A 146 3.70 -11.83 -21.31
N ASP A 147 3.88 -10.56 -20.95
CA ASP A 147 5.00 -9.73 -21.38
C ASP A 147 6.35 -10.31 -20.95
N MET A 148 6.48 -10.67 -19.66
CA MET A 148 7.71 -11.26 -19.13
C MET A 148 7.99 -12.63 -19.75
N GLY A 149 6.96 -13.46 -19.94
CA GLY A 149 7.10 -14.75 -20.63
C GLY A 149 7.59 -14.61 -22.08
N ARG A 150 7.15 -13.57 -22.81
CA ARG A 150 7.66 -13.25 -24.15
C ARG A 150 9.12 -12.82 -24.12
N ILE A 151 9.49 -11.91 -23.22
CA ILE A 151 10.87 -11.41 -23.08
C ILE A 151 11.82 -12.56 -22.73
N GLU A 152 11.43 -13.45 -21.81
CA GLU A 152 12.23 -14.63 -21.45
C GLU A 152 12.43 -15.58 -22.63
N ALA A 153 11.40 -15.80 -23.45
CA ALA A 153 11.48 -16.63 -24.65
C ALA A 153 12.45 -16.01 -25.68
N GLU A 154 12.30 -14.72 -25.96
CA GLU A 154 13.18 -13.98 -26.88
C GLU A 154 14.63 -13.96 -26.39
N ASN A 155 14.85 -13.76 -25.09
CA ASN A 155 16.19 -13.77 -24.50
C ASN A 155 16.85 -15.15 -24.61
N ARG A 156 16.09 -16.23 -24.39
CA ARG A 156 16.56 -17.62 -24.56
C ARG A 156 16.96 -17.94 -26.00
N GLU A 157 16.22 -17.40 -26.97
CA GLU A 157 16.54 -17.54 -28.40
C GLU A 157 17.77 -16.73 -28.81
N ALA A 158 17.92 -15.51 -28.29
CA ALA A 158 19.04 -14.62 -28.59
C ALA A 158 20.36 -15.06 -27.91
N HIS A 159 20.28 -15.64 -26.72
CA HIS A 159 21.42 -16.03 -25.89
C HIS A 159 21.34 -17.50 -25.44
N PRO A 160 21.46 -18.47 -26.36
CA PRO A 160 21.37 -19.89 -26.03
C PRO A 160 22.52 -20.29 -25.10
N GLY A 161 22.18 -20.73 -23.88
CA GLY A 161 23.13 -21.25 -22.89
C GLY A 161 23.58 -20.29 -21.80
N ILE A 162 23.08 -19.04 -21.77
CA ILE A 162 23.19 -18.17 -20.60
C ILE A 162 21.98 -18.45 -19.69
N PRO A 163 22.15 -18.94 -18.45
CA PRO A 163 21.05 -19.12 -17.50
C PRO A 163 20.40 -17.78 -17.19
N SER A 164 19.06 -17.75 -17.06
CA SER A 164 18.36 -16.58 -16.52
C SER A 164 18.71 -16.40 -15.05
N ASP A 165 19.12 -15.20 -14.63
CA ASP A 165 19.44 -14.88 -13.23
C ASP A 165 18.18 -14.92 -12.31
N ASP A 166 16.97 -14.86 -12.89
CA ASP A 166 15.69 -14.88 -12.16
C ASP A 166 15.02 -16.26 -12.09
N ALA A 167 15.72 -17.34 -12.44
CA ALA A 167 15.18 -18.69 -12.27
C ALA A 167 14.89 -18.94 -10.76
N PRO A 168 13.65 -19.30 -10.37
CA PRO A 168 13.36 -19.60 -8.97
C PRO A 168 14.31 -20.71 -8.53
N ALA A 169 15.07 -20.46 -7.46
CA ALA A 169 16.01 -21.40 -6.89
C ALA A 169 15.27 -22.71 -6.60
N ALA A 170 15.41 -23.69 -7.50
CA ALA A 170 14.83 -25.00 -7.31
C ALA A 170 15.37 -25.54 -5.98
N GLN A 171 14.47 -25.78 -5.03
CA GLN A 171 14.81 -26.37 -3.74
C GLN A 171 15.51 -27.70 -4.02
N ALA A 172 16.81 -27.73 -3.78
CA ALA A 172 17.59 -28.95 -3.80
C ALA A 172 17.20 -29.77 -2.57
N GLU A 173 16.19 -30.63 -2.74
CA GLU A 173 15.83 -31.71 -1.84
C GLU A 173 17.04 -32.67 -1.72
N ALA A 174 17.95 -32.37 -0.79
CA ALA A 174 19.02 -33.28 -0.42
C ALA A 174 18.49 -34.26 0.64
N SER A 175 17.84 -35.33 0.19
CA SER A 175 17.64 -36.53 1.00
C SER A 175 18.74 -37.55 0.68
N ASP A 176 19.87 -37.45 1.37
CA ASP A 176 20.85 -38.54 1.40
C ASP A 176 20.76 -39.25 2.75
N GLY A 177 20.07 -40.40 2.75
CA GLY A 177 19.97 -41.29 3.89
C GLY A 177 21.00 -42.41 3.75
N ALA A 178 21.99 -42.45 4.63
CA ALA A 178 22.82 -43.62 4.86
C ALA A 178 23.19 -43.76 6.33
N SER A 179 22.63 -44.79 6.96
CA SER A 179 22.88 -45.24 8.32
C SER A 179 24.32 -45.72 8.54
N ALA A 180 24.90 -45.44 9.71
CA ALA A 180 25.82 -46.35 10.37
C ALA A 180 25.78 -46.17 11.90
N ASP A 181 25.60 -47.32 12.54
CA ASP A 181 25.44 -47.66 13.95
C ASP A 181 26.79 -47.56 14.71
N GLY A 182 26.78 -47.29 16.02
CA GLY A 182 28.00 -47.33 16.83
C GLY A 182 27.95 -46.60 18.19
N ALA A 183 27.86 -47.38 19.27
CA ALA A 183 27.52 -46.98 20.63
C ALA A 183 28.62 -46.31 21.50
N SER A 184 28.13 -45.62 22.55
CA SER A 184 28.69 -45.39 23.91
C SER A 184 29.98 -44.57 24.07
N THR A 185 29.97 -43.57 24.97
CA THR A 185 30.49 -43.67 26.37
C THR A 185 30.39 -42.33 27.14
N GLN A 186 29.88 -42.41 28.37
CA GLN A 186 30.12 -41.60 29.59
C GLN A 186 29.85 -40.08 29.69
N ALA A 187 28.98 -39.76 30.66
CA ALA A 187 28.98 -38.54 31.45
C ALA A 187 30.20 -38.49 32.42
N PRO A 188 30.56 -37.31 32.95
CA PRO A 188 30.00 -36.90 34.25
C PRO A 188 29.69 -35.39 34.39
N ALA A 189 28.70 -35.08 35.23
CA ALA A 189 28.51 -33.78 35.90
C ALA A 189 29.27 -33.81 37.26
N PRO A 190 29.31 -32.76 38.11
CA PRO A 190 28.65 -31.44 38.01
C PRO A 190 29.56 -30.26 38.42
N GLN A 191 29.08 -29.01 38.26
CA GLN A 191 29.21 -27.99 39.33
C GLN A 191 28.26 -26.81 39.15
N SER A 192 27.67 -26.48 40.30
CA SER A 192 26.70 -25.46 40.69
C SER A 192 27.07 -24.00 40.39
N SER A 193 26.05 -23.17 40.13
CA SER A 193 25.92 -21.86 40.79
C SER A 193 24.49 -21.32 40.63
N ASP A 194 23.87 -21.10 41.79
CA ASP A 194 22.59 -20.45 42.03
C ASP A 194 22.54 -19.00 41.51
N ALA A 195 21.34 -18.56 41.09
CA ALA A 195 20.72 -17.31 41.55
C ALA A 195 19.32 -17.14 40.94
N GLN A 196 18.30 -17.55 41.70
CA GLN A 196 16.97 -16.97 41.61
C GLN A 196 16.93 -15.70 42.47
N SER A 197 16.31 -14.64 41.97
CA SER A 197 15.61 -13.66 42.81
C SER A 197 14.32 -13.25 42.11
N SER A 198 13.21 -13.64 42.74
CA SER A 198 11.92 -12.95 42.75
C SER A 198 12.10 -11.58 43.46
N ASP A 199 11.17 -10.64 43.61
CA ASP A 199 9.72 -10.50 43.57
C ASP A 199 9.47 -8.98 43.43
N ALA A 200 8.45 -8.54 42.69
CA ALA A 200 7.24 -7.86 43.20
C ALA A 200 7.44 -6.90 44.40
N GLN A 201 7.07 -5.62 44.23
CA GLN A 201 6.02 -4.93 45.00
C GLN A 201 5.83 -3.47 44.51
N SER A 202 4.57 -3.08 44.27
CA SER A 202 4.11 -1.68 44.20
C SER A 202 4.32 -0.93 45.54
N PRO A 203 4.15 0.41 45.52
CA PRO A 203 3.05 0.95 46.32
C PRO A 203 2.25 2.07 45.63
N ASP A 204 0.94 2.07 45.91
CA ASP A 204 0.06 3.25 45.97
C ASP A 204 0.65 4.31 46.92
N ASP A 205 0.53 5.61 46.60
CA ASP A 205 -0.19 6.55 47.48
C ASP A 205 -0.52 7.90 46.82
N SER A 206 -1.79 8.25 46.97
CA SER A 206 -2.48 9.53 47.01
C SER A 206 -1.65 10.83 47.08
N GLY A 207 -2.05 11.80 46.26
CA GLY A 207 -1.64 13.20 46.38
C GLY A 207 -2.70 14.16 45.83
N ALA A 208 -3.59 14.59 46.72
CA ALA A 208 -4.66 15.54 46.45
C ALA A 208 -4.18 17.00 46.33
N SER A 209 -4.85 17.75 45.44
CA SER A 209 -5.45 19.09 45.64
C SER A 209 -4.60 20.26 46.15
N ARG A 210 -4.51 21.32 45.32
CA ARG A 210 -4.55 22.79 45.57
C ARG A 210 -3.80 23.50 44.42
N ALA A 211 -4.14 24.68 43.91
CA ALA A 211 -5.22 25.65 44.09
C ALA A 211 -5.11 26.59 42.87
#